data_AF-A0A0D0DC01-F1
#
_entry.id   AF-A0A0D0DC01-F1
#
_cell.length_a   1.000
_cell.length_b   1.000
_cell.length_c   1.000
_cell.angle_alpha   90.00
_cell.angle_beta   90.00
_cell.angle_gamma   90.00
#
_symmetry.space_group_name_H-M   'P 1'
#
loop_
_entity.id
_entity.type
_entity.pdbx_description
1 polymer ?
#
loop_
_entity_poly.entity_id
_entity_poly.type
_entity_poly.pdbx_seq_one_letter_code
_entity_poly.pdbx_strand_id
1 'polypeptide(L)'
;MYTPLFSFKTPSGWEPLTKTSFISHCNNVWVQNSFPSMPRHAFCIRGTTELLLQGVNPDIIAVQGRWTSQAFLDYWRQVESILPLFISSSINIDRLQNVDASMTVFIRHHSIPQT
;
A
#
# COMPACT_ATOMS: atom_id res chain seq x y z
N MET A 1 11.05 -13.12 -34.96
CA MET A 1 11.77 -12.87 -33.69
C MET A 1 10.76 -12.49 -32.63
N TYR A 2 10.84 -13.08 -31.45
CA TYR A 2 9.97 -12.75 -30.32
C TYR A 2 10.51 -11.49 -29.62
N THR A 3 9.70 -10.43 -29.57
CA THR A 3 10.02 -9.23 -28.81
C THR A 3 9.46 -9.36 -27.40
N PRO A 4 10.30 -9.23 -26.34
CA PRO A 4 9.82 -9.28 -24.97
C PRO A 4 8.82 -8.15 -24.67
N LEU A 5 7.85 -8.44 -23.80
CA LEU A 5 6.83 -7.47 -23.35
C LEU A 5 7.46 -6.16 -22.85
N PHE A 6 8.56 -6.27 -22.10
CA PHE A 6 9.38 -5.13 -21.70
C PHE A 6 10.61 -5.04 -22.61
N SER A 7 10.54 -4.14 -23.58
CA SER A 7 11.63 -3.86 -24.51
C SER A 7 11.66 -2.38 -24.87
N PHE A 8 12.80 -1.93 -25.36
CA PHE A 8 12.98 -0.56 -25.85
C PHE A 8 13.73 -0.58 -27.18
N LYS A 9 13.53 0.48 -27.97
CA LYS A 9 14.12 0.59 -29.31
C LYS A 9 15.49 1.24 -29.23
N THR A 10 16.48 0.59 -29.84
CA THR A 10 17.84 1.09 -30.06
C THR A 10 18.10 1.21 -31.56
N PRO A 11 19.18 1.89 -31.98
CA PRO A 11 19.55 1.95 -33.40
C PRO A 11 19.80 0.57 -34.04
N SER A 12 20.19 -0.42 -33.23
CA SER A 12 20.44 -1.81 -33.63
C SER A 12 19.18 -2.69 -33.64
N GLY A 13 18.06 -2.24 -33.07
CA GLY A 13 16.80 -2.99 -33.06
C GLY A 13 16.03 -2.88 -31.75
N TRP A 14 15.27 -3.92 -31.40
CA TRP A 14 14.57 -4.00 -30.12
C TRP A 14 15.43 -4.76 -29.12
N GLU A 15 15.61 -4.18 -27.95
CA GLU A 15 16.38 -4.78 -26.85
C GLU A 15 15.48 -5.04 -25.64
N PRO A 16 15.69 -6.14 -24.91
CA PRO A 16 14.97 -6.41 -23.67
C PRO A 16 15.30 -5.36 -22.61
N LEU A 17 14.27 -4.87 -21.94
CA LEU A 17 14.47 -4.00 -20.78
C LEU A 17 14.88 -4.86 -19.58
N THR A 18 16.19 -4.96 -19.36
CA THR A 18 16.71 -5.70 -18.21
C THR A 18 16.42 -4.96 -16.91
N LYS A 19 16.40 -5.71 -15.81
CA LYS A 19 16.25 -5.18 -14.47
C LYS A 19 17.29 -4.11 -14.12
N THR A 20 18.54 -4.33 -14.52
CA THR A 20 19.65 -3.40 -14.26
C THR A 20 19.48 -2.13 -15.09
N SER A 21 19.14 -2.26 -16.38
CA SER A 21 18.90 -1.13 -17.27
C SER A 21 17.76 -0.24 -16.76
N PHE A 22 16.65 -0.85 -16.35
CA PHE A 22 15.50 -0.12 -15.81
C PHE A 22 15.84 0.66 -14.54
N ILE A 23 16.48 0.02 -13.56
CA ILE A 23 16.83 0.65 -12.28
C ILE A 23 17.89 1.73 -12.46
N SER A 24 18.90 1.49 -13.31
CA SER A 24 19.91 2.50 -13.63
C SER A 24 19.27 3.72 -14.28
N HIS A 25 18.36 3.53 -15.23
CA HIS A 25 17.65 4.63 -15.87
C HIS A 25 16.82 5.45 -14.86
N CYS A 26 16.04 4.80 -14.00
CA CYS A 26 15.26 5.49 -12.96
C CYS A 26 16.16 6.28 -11.99
N ASN A 27 17.24 5.66 -11.50
CA ASN A 27 18.16 6.31 -10.58
C ASN A 27 18.87 7.50 -11.22
N ASN A 28 19.21 7.44 -12.50
CA ASN A 28 19.79 8.58 -13.21
C ASN A 28 18.81 9.77 -13.21
N VAL A 29 17.53 9.54 -13.52
CA VAL A 29 16.50 10.61 -13.48
C VAL A 29 16.32 11.16 -12.08
N TRP A 30 16.23 10.30 -11.06
CA TRP A 30 16.05 10.74 -9.67
C TRP A 30 17.22 11.57 -9.15
N VAL A 31 18.45 11.10 -9.36
CA VAL A 31 19.66 11.80 -8.91
C VAL A 31 19.81 13.15 -9.61
N GLN A 32 19.47 13.24 -10.90
CA GLN A 32 19.43 14.51 -11.63
C GLN A 32 18.43 15.52 -11.04
N ASN A 33 17.39 15.03 -10.36
CA ASN A 33 16.39 15.85 -9.68
C ASN A 33 16.64 15.93 -8.16
N SER A 34 17.87 15.68 -7.71
CA SER A 34 18.29 15.75 -6.29
C SER A 34 17.59 14.76 -5.35
N PHE A 35 16.99 13.69 -5.90
CA PHE A 35 16.49 12.57 -5.11
C PHE A 35 17.59 11.50 -4.90
N PRO A 36 17.57 10.76 -3.78
CA PRO A 36 18.52 9.69 -3.56
C PRO A 36 18.33 8.55 -4.57
N SER A 37 19.41 7.85 -4.88
CA SER A 37 19.34 6.58 -5.61
C SER A 37 18.58 5.56 -4.76
N MET A 38 17.57 4.91 -5.34
CA MET A 38 16.74 3.96 -4.63
C MET A 38 17.04 2.53 -5.08
N PRO A 39 17.06 1.58 -4.13
CA PRO A 39 17.13 0.18 -4.50
C PRO A 39 15.80 -0.22 -5.17
N ARG A 40 15.89 -1.13 -6.12
CA ARG A 40 14.73 -1.81 -6.73
C ARG A 40 13.67 -2.24 -5.72
N HIS A 41 14.12 -2.70 -4.56
CA HIS A 41 13.25 -3.20 -3.51
C HIS A 41 12.26 -2.14 -2.99
N ALA A 42 12.60 -0.86 -3.10
CA ALA A 42 11.71 0.23 -2.77
C ALA A 42 10.42 0.24 -3.61
N PHE A 43 10.44 -0.25 -4.85
CA PHE A 43 9.22 -0.40 -5.66
C PHE A 43 8.26 -1.41 -5.04
N CYS A 44 8.76 -2.53 -4.52
CA CYS A 44 7.93 -3.54 -3.85
C CYS A 44 7.32 -2.99 -2.55
N ILE A 45 8.12 -2.28 -1.74
CA ILE A 45 7.65 -1.64 -0.50
C ILE A 45 6.57 -0.60 -0.81
N ARG A 46 6.86 0.31 -1.74
CA ARG A 46 5.91 1.37 -2.11
C ARG A 46 4.64 0.82 -2.75
N GLY A 47 4.74 -0.16 -3.64
CA GLY A 47 3.57 -0.80 -4.23
C GLY A 47 2.69 -1.51 -3.19
N THR A 48 3.31 -2.18 -2.22
CA THR A 48 2.58 -2.80 -1.09
C THR A 48 1.88 -1.75 -0.24
N THR A 49 2.59 -0.68 0.12
CA THR A 49 2.04 0.44 0.91
C THR A 49 0.88 1.11 0.18
N GLU A 50 1.02 1.36 -1.12
CA GLU A 50 -0.02 1.99 -1.95
C GLU A 50 -1.30 1.16 -1.99
N LEU A 51 -1.19 -0.15 -2.21
CA LEU A 51 -2.35 -1.05 -2.20
C LEU A 51 -3.03 -1.11 -0.83
N LEU A 52 -2.25 -1.10 0.25
CA LEU A 52 -2.79 -1.06 1.62
C LEU A 52 -3.54 0.26 1.90
N LEU A 53 -3.01 1.39 1.44
CA LEU A 53 -3.66 2.70 1.57
C LEU A 53 -4.94 2.80 0.72
N GLN A 54 -5.07 2.00 -0.33
CA GLN A 54 -6.32 1.84 -1.10
C GLN A 54 -7.31 0.88 -0.42
N GLY A 55 -7.00 0.35 0.77
CA GLY A 55 -7.85 -0.56 1.51
C GLY A 55 -7.91 -1.98 0.93
N VAL A 56 -6.99 -2.35 0.03
CA VAL A 56 -6.92 -3.71 -0.50
C VAL A 56 -6.56 -4.67 0.63
N ASN A 57 -7.28 -5.79 0.72
CA ASN A 57 -7.09 -6.75 1.79
C ASN A 57 -5.62 -7.24 1.84
N PRO A 58 -4.96 -7.21 3.01
CA PRO A 58 -3.57 -7.65 3.17
C PRO A 58 -3.27 -9.05 2.62
N ASP A 59 -4.19 -10.00 2.71
CA ASP A 59 -4.00 -11.37 2.23
C ASP A 59 -3.89 -11.42 0.70
N ILE A 60 -4.66 -10.58 0.01
CA ILE A 60 -4.60 -10.46 -1.46
C ILE A 60 -3.23 -9.92 -1.87
N ILE A 61 -2.74 -8.90 -1.16
CA ILE A 61 -1.43 -8.27 -1.44
C ILE A 61 -0.30 -9.26 -1.13
N ALA A 62 -0.42 -10.04 -0.05
CA ALA A 62 0.53 -11.08 0.32
C ALA A 62 0.65 -12.14 -0.79
N VAL A 63 -0.49 -12.65 -1.29
CA VAL A 63 -0.54 -13.61 -2.40
C VAL A 63 0.03 -13.01 -3.69
N GLN A 64 -0.35 -11.78 -4.04
CA GLN A 64 0.13 -11.09 -5.25
C GLN A 64 1.65 -10.88 -5.22
N GLY A 65 2.19 -10.49 -4.06
CA GLY A 65 3.62 -10.32 -3.84
C GLY A 65 4.39 -11.63 -3.64
N ARG A 66 3.70 -12.78 -3.62
CA ARG A 66 4.26 -14.12 -3.33
C ARG A 66 5.02 -14.15 -2.00
N TRP A 67 4.50 -13.43 -1.01
CA TRP A 67 5.05 -13.41 0.33
C TRP A 67 4.67 -14.71 1.05
N THR A 68 5.67 -15.50 1.42
CA THR A 68 5.47 -16.75 2.16
C THR A 68 5.86 -16.63 3.64
N SER A 69 6.32 -15.45 4.05
CA SER A 69 6.80 -15.18 5.42
C SER A 69 6.28 -13.87 5.96
N GLN A 70 6.42 -13.69 7.27
CA GLN A 70 6.03 -12.47 7.97
C GLN A 70 6.81 -11.21 7.52
N ALA A 71 7.84 -11.36 6.69
CA ALA A 71 8.58 -10.25 6.09
C ALA A 71 7.65 -9.25 5.37
N PHE A 72 6.46 -9.68 4.93
CA PHE A 72 5.42 -8.79 4.42
C PHE A 72 5.06 -7.64 5.38
N LEU A 73 5.02 -7.89 6.70
CA LEU A 73 4.66 -6.86 7.68
C LEU A 73 5.70 -5.74 7.77
N ASP A 74 6.98 -6.03 7.51
CA ASP A 74 8.06 -5.03 7.57
C ASP A 74 7.91 -3.95 6.48
N TYR A 75 7.00 -4.15 5.53
CA TYR A 75 6.80 -3.34 4.33
C TYR A 75 5.64 -2.37 4.49
N TRP A 76 4.91 -2.46 5.60
CA TRP A 76 3.81 -1.58 5.93
C TRP A 76 4.39 -0.24 6.42
N ARG A 77 4.56 0.69 5.48
CA ARG A 77 4.85 2.09 5.82
C ARG A 77 3.52 2.82 6.00
N GLN A 78 3.49 3.82 6.90
CA GLN A 78 2.27 4.59 7.21
C GLN A 78 1.16 3.74 7.87
N VAL A 79 1.53 2.86 8.80
CA VAL A 79 0.59 1.98 9.53
C VAL A 79 -0.56 2.75 10.16
N GLU A 80 -0.31 3.95 10.68
CA GLU A 80 -1.32 4.83 11.28
C GLU A 80 -2.43 5.25 10.30
N SER A 81 -2.11 5.36 9.01
CA SER A 81 -3.09 5.65 7.96
C SER A 81 -3.75 4.40 7.40
N ILE A 82 -3.06 3.26 7.47
CA ILE A 82 -3.52 1.96 6.97
C ILE A 82 -4.54 1.35 7.94
N LEU A 83 -4.22 1.28 9.24
CA LEU A 83 -5.06 0.60 10.23
C LEU A 83 -6.51 1.11 10.28
N PRO A 84 -6.82 2.41 10.23
CA PRO A 84 -8.19 2.90 10.25
C PRO A 84 -9.06 2.34 9.12
N LEU A 85 -8.49 2.10 7.94
CA LEU A 85 -9.21 1.55 6.78
C LEU A 85 -9.78 0.17 7.09
N PHE A 86 -8.98 -0.68 7.75
CA PHE A 86 -9.36 -2.05 8.07
C PHE A 86 -10.17 -2.13 9.37
N ILE A 87 -9.83 -1.32 10.38
CA ILE A 87 -10.61 -1.25 11.62
C ILE A 87 -12.04 -0.85 11.29
N SER A 88 -12.25 0.24 10.55
CA SER A 88 -13.59 0.72 10.19
C SER A 88 -14.40 -0.33 9.43
N SER A 89 -13.78 -1.04 8.49
CA SER A 89 -14.43 -2.13 7.74
C SER A 89 -14.78 -3.36 8.58
N SER A 90 -14.07 -3.58 9.70
CA SER A 90 -14.26 -4.71 10.60
C SER A 90 -15.30 -4.46 11.70
N ILE A 91 -15.77 -3.21 11.83
CA ILE A 91 -16.76 -2.87 12.85
C ILE A 91 -18.08 -3.54 12.51
N ASN A 92 -18.51 -4.43 13.39
CA ASN A 92 -19.82 -5.07 13.32
C ASN A 92 -20.93 -4.01 13.55
N ILE A 93 -21.86 -3.90 12.59
CA ILE A 93 -22.95 -2.91 12.63
C ILE A 93 -23.84 -3.10 13.87
N ASP A 94 -24.05 -4.33 14.33
CA ASP A 94 -24.83 -4.62 15.55
C ASP A 94 -24.13 -4.11 16.81
N ARG A 95 -22.79 -4.05 16.80
CA ARG A 95 -22.03 -3.41 17.89
C ARG A 95 -22.16 -1.89 17.86
N LEU A 96 -22.22 -1.27 16.69
CA LEU A 96 -22.45 0.18 16.58
C LEU A 96 -23.81 0.57 17.13
N GLN A 97 -24.85 -0.20 16.83
CA GLN A 97 -26.20 0.03 17.38
C GLN A 97 -26.22 -0.08 18.91
N ASN A 98 -25.48 -1.04 19.48
CA ASN A 98 -25.36 -1.19 20.93
C ASN A 98 -24.57 -0.04 21.60
N VAL A 99 -23.56 0.51 20.92
CA VAL A 99 -22.81 1.68 21.41
C VAL A 99 -23.70 2.92 21.44
N ASP A 100 -24.52 3.12 20.39
CA ASP A 100 -25.43 4.26 20.30
C ASP A 100 -26.52 4.22 21.39
N ALA A 101 -27.09 3.04 21.61
CA ALA A 101 -28.01 2.80 22.72
C ALA A 101 -27.35 3.07 24.08
N SER A 102 -26.11 2.61 24.27
CA SER A 102 -25.36 2.81 25.52
C SER A 102 -25.01 4.27 25.76
N MET A 103 -24.61 5.02 24.72
CA MET A 103 -24.36 6.46 24.80
C MET A 103 -25.64 7.23 25.10
N THR A 104 -26.77 6.85 24.50
CA THR A 104 -28.08 7.47 24.79
C THR A 104 -28.46 7.31 26.26
N VAL A 105 -28.26 6.12 26.83
CA VAL A 105 -28.48 5.86 28.26
C VAL A 105 -27.55 6.71 29.12
N PHE A 106 -26.27 6.80 28.77
CA PHE A 106 -25.30 7.61 29.50
C PHE A 106 -25.66 9.10 29.49
N ILE A 107 -26.01 9.66 28.33
CA ILE A 107 -26.42 11.07 28.19
C ILE A 107 -27.64 11.36 29.04
N ARG A 108 -28.65 10.48 29.03
CA ARG A 108 -29.83 10.61 29.87
C ARG A 108 -29.49 10.54 31.36
N HIS A 109 -28.57 9.67 31.76
CA HIS A 109 -28.16 9.51 33.15
C HIS A 109 -27.34 10.70 33.67
N HIS A 110 -26.51 11.30 32.81
CA HIS A 110 -25.61 12.39 33.17
C HIS A 110 -26.10 13.79 32.77
N SER A 111 -27.34 13.90 32.25
CA SER A 111 -27.98 15.17 31.84
C SER A 111 -27.09 16.01 30.92
N ILE A 112 -26.37 15.36 30.00
CA ILE A 112 -25.48 16.05 29.06
C ILE A 112 -26.37 16.74 28.00
N PRO A 113 -26.23 18.06 27.76
CA PRO A 113 -27.00 18.76 26.75
C PRO A 113 -26.69 18.20 25.36
N GLN A 114 -27.72 17.85 24.59
CA GLN A 114 -27.54 17.49 23.19
C GLN A 114 -27.54 18.77 22.34
N THR A 115 -26.43 19.00 21.63
CA THR A 115 -26.21 20.11 20.69
C THR A 115 -26.81 19.82 19.33
#